data_AF-M6HEH8-F1
#
_entry.id   AF-M6HEH8-F1
#
_cell.length_a   1.000
_cell.length_b   1.000
_cell.length_c   1.000
_cell.angle_alpha   90.00
_cell.angle_beta   90.00
_cell.angle_gamma   90.00
#
_symmetry.space_group_name_H-M   'P 1'
#
loop_
_entity.id
_entity.type
_entity.pdbx_description
1 polymer ?
#
loop_
_entity_poly.entity_id
_entity_poly.type
_entity_poly.pdbx_seq_one_letter_code
_entity_poly.pdbx_strand_id
1 'polypeptide(L)'
;MGLHCSPTCEVVFDNSPGELIGKTGYGLVKYSMGMMNAARLTIATQSLGIATAAYYEAKKYASERIQFGKPIEQIPAVRKILDRMEREILATRVLIAETGKAIDLYHWPKEHLIKIEGKSEKEVNQNESIRRWEKLADLFTPLSKYYASEGCVAIASDALQIHGGSGYTEDYDVARIYRDSRITTIYEGTTQLQIVAAIGGVVSGMSPTGQLRQYSEMELSKFSASEDLKKVWKDLDTSIGLYKSIHNGDLRDSLAFEVVEIAARFLCGLLLEKSLKVLNGKELENRRTISQAYNLDSIAITSANLIKLERTSKQAIAV
;
A
#
# COMPACT_ATOMS: atom_id res chain seq x y z
N MET A 1 -2.73 -8.70 -22.94
CA MET A 1 -1.64 -8.87 -21.94
C MET A 1 -2.11 -9.82 -20.86
N GLY A 2 -3.03 -9.44 -19.97
CA GLY A 2 -3.71 -10.36 -19.05
C GLY A 2 -5.20 -10.04 -18.97
N LEU A 3 -5.85 -10.57 -17.94
CA LEU A 3 -7.24 -10.31 -17.55
C LEU A 3 -8.27 -10.57 -18.67
N HIS A 4 -8.03 -11.62 -19.47
CA HIS A 4 -8.80 -11.91 -20.69
C HIS A 4 -10.31 -12.13 -20.46
N CYS A 5 -10.70 -12.59 -19.27
CA CYS A 5 -12.11 -12.81 -18.92
C CYS A 5 -12.86 -11.51 -18.58
N SER A 6 -12.16 -10.37 -18.49
CA SER A 6 -12.77 -9.05 -18.26
C SER A 6 -12.89 -8.30 -19.60
N PRO A 7 -14.11 -8.22 -20.19
CA PRO A 7 -14.29 -7.52 -21.46
C PRO A 7 -14.04 -6.02 -21.28
N THR A 8 -12.84 -5.58 -21.68
CA THR A 8 -12.48 -4.16 -21.73
C THR A 8 -12.80 -3.65 -23.12
N CYS A 9 -13.78 -2.75 -23.23
CA CYS A 9 -14.27 -2.24 -24.51
C CYS A 9 -14.36 -0.72 -24.52
N GLU A 10 -14.33 -0.18 -25.74
CA GLU A 10 -14.77 1.19 -26.00
C GLU A 10 -16.30 1.23 -25.88
N VAL A 11 -16.81 2.22 -25.14
CA VAL A 11 -18.25 2.45 -24.99
C VAL A 11 -18.59 3.77 -25.66
N VAL A 12 -19.44 3.72 -26.69
CA VAL A 12 -19.88 4.90 -27.44
C VAL A 12 -21.33 5.19 -27.10
N PHE A 13 -21.58 6.42 -26.65
CA PHE A 13 -22.93 6.94 -26.43
C PHE A 13 -23.25 7.96 -27.52
N ASP A 14 -24.19 7.64 -28.41
CA ASP A 14 -24.72 8.56 -29.42
C ASP A 14 -26.21 8.80 -29.15
N ASN A 15 -26.56 10.04 -28.81
CA ASN A 15 -27.92 10.49 -28.44
C ASN A 15 -28.66 9.51 -27.50
N SER A 16 -27.91 8.84 -26.63
CA SER A 16 -28.44 7.82 -25.74
C SER A 16 -29.15 8.50 -24.56
N PRO A 17 -30.34 8.04 -24.15
CA PRO A 17 -31.03 8.59 -23.00
C PRO A 17 -30.20 8.36 -21.73
N GLY A 18 -30.13 9.36 -20.85
CA GLY A 18 -29.41 9.29 -19.59
C GLY A 18 -30.17 10.00 -18.47
N GLU A 19 -30.02 9.51 -17.25
CA GLU A 19 -30.62 10.10 -16.05
C GLU A 19 -29.56 10.77 -15.19
N LEU A 20 -29.86 11.97 -14.68
CA LEU A 20 -28.96 12.69 -13.79
C LEU A 20 -28.93 12.02 -12.42
N ILE A 21 -27.77 11.49 -12.02
CA ILE A 21 -27.54 11.02 -10.66
C ILE A 21 -27.12 12.20 -9.79
N GLY A 22 -27.96 12.53 -8.81
CA GLY A 22 -27.67 13.58 -7.83
C GLY A 22 -27.89 14.99 -8.37
N LYS A 23 -26.90 15.88 -8.21
CA LYS A 23 -26.99 17.29 -8.60
C LYS A 23 -25.98 17.65 -9.69
N THR A 24 -26.41 18.50 -10.63
CA THR A 24 -25.55 19.05 -11.68
C THR A 24 -24.31 19.74 -11.07
N GLY A 25 -23.14 19.52 -11.67
CA GLY A 25 -21.87 20.09 -11.23
C GLY A 25 -21.11 19.29 -10.17
N TYR A 26 -21.70 18.24 -9.59
CA TYR A 26 -21.09 17.43 -8.53
C TYR A 26 -20.47 16.09 -8.99
N GLY A 27 -20.43 15.84 -10.30
CA GLY A 27 -19.99 14.57 -10.91
C GLY A 27 -18.61 14.09 -10.46
N LEU A 28 -17.57 14.90 -10.66
CA LEU A 28 -16.19 14.50 -10.34
C LEU A 28 -15.94 14.51 -8.82
N VAL A 29 -16.10 15.67 -8.18
CA VAL A 29 -15.62 15.91 -6.81
C VAL A 29 -16.44 15.17 -5.75
N LYS A 30 -17.76 15.03 -5.94
CA LYS A 30 -18.63 14.40 -4.93
C LYS A 30 -18.92 12.95 -5.26
N TYR A 31 -19.34 12.66 -6.49
CA TYR A 31 -19.81 11.31 -6.83
C TYR A 31 -18.68 10.38 -7.26
N SER A 32 -17.80 10.82 -8.16
CA SER A 32 -16.70 9.96 -8.64
C SER A 32 -15.63 9.77 -7.56
N MET A 33 -15.14 10.85 -6.96
CA MET A 33 -14.13 10.77 -5.90
C MET A 33 -14.67 10.08 -4.64
N GLY A 34 -15.97 10.19 -4.35
CA GLY A 34 -16.60 9.50 -3.22
C GLY A 34 -16.53 7.98 -3.29
N MET A 35 -16.40 7.40 -4.50
CA MET A 35 -16.25 5.96 -4.69
C MET A 35 -14.80 5.49 -4.71
N MET A 36 -13.83 6.40 -4.85
CA MET A 36 -12.42 6.04 -5.06
C MET A 36 -11.80 5.28 -3.88
N ASN A 37 -12.23 5.56 -2.65
CA ASN A 37 -11.71 4.86 -1.47
C ASN A 37 -12.01 3.36 -1.53
N ALA A 38 -13.24 2.99 -1.92
CA ALA A 38 -13.64 1.60 -2.11
C ALA A 38 -12.98 0.96 -3.33
N ALA A 39 -12.91 1.69 -4.45
CA ALA A 39 -12.27 1.20 -5.68
C ALA A 39 -10.78 0.89 -5.46
N ARG A 40 -10.03 1.81 -4.84
CA ARG A 40 -8.60 1.63 -4.50
C ARG A 40 -8.39 0.44 -3.56
N LEU A 41 -9.23 0.28 -2.53
CA LEU A 41 -9.14 -0.87 -1.61
C LEU A 41 -9.40 -2.20 -2.34
N THR A 42 -10.34 -2.20 -3.28
CA THR A 42 -10.66 -3.39 -4.10
C THR A 42 -9.44 -3.79 -4.93
N ILE A 43 -8.79 -2.84 -5.61
CA ILE A 43 -7.57 -3.11 -6.38
C ILE A 43 -6.41 -3.54 -5.48
N ALA A 44 -6.25 -2.93 -4.30
CA ALA A 44 -5.22 -3.36 -3.35
C ALA A 44 -5.43 -4.83 -2.94
N THR A 45 -6.67 -5.21 -2.65
CA THR A 45 -7.04 -6.58 -2.25
C THR A 45 -6.85 -7.57 -3.40
N GLN A 46 -7.22 -7.20 -4.62
CA GLN A 46 -6.97 -8.00 -5.82
C GLN A 46 -5.47 -8.22 -6.05
N SER A 47 -4.67 -7.16 -5.92
CA SER A 47 -3.21 -7.21 -6.06
C SER A 47 -2.60 -8.17 -5.05
N LEU A 48 -3.05 -8.10 -3.79
CA LEU A 48 -2.65 -9.02 -2.74
C LEU A 48 -3.04 -10.48 -3.05
N GLY A 49 -4.24 -10.71 -3.60
CA GLY A 49 -4.70 -12.03 -4.02
C GLY A 49 -3.80 -12.64 -5.10
N ILE A 50 -3.51 -11.86 -6.15
CA ILE A 50 -2.61 -12.25 -7.24
C ILE A 50 -1.19 -12.52 -6.70
N ALA A 51 -0.66 -11.65 -5.84
CA ALA A 51 0.66 -11.81 -5.24
C ALA A 51 0.75 -13.08 -4.37
N THR A 52 -0.32 -13.37 -3.61
CA THR A 52 -0.41 -14.57 -2.79
C THR A 52 -0.44 -15.82 -3.65
N ALA A 53 -1.20 -15.83 -4.74
CA ALA A 53 -1.22 -16.94 -5.69
C ALA A 53 0.16 -17.17 -6.31
N ALA A 54 0.83 -16.09 -6.74
CA ALA A 54 2.20 -16.16 -7.28
C ALA A 54 3.19 -16.80 -6.29
N TYR A 55 3.13 -16.40 -5.02
CA TYR A 55 3.98 -16.96 -3.98
C TYR A 55 3.73 -18.45 -3.74
N TYR A 56 2.48 -18.88 -3.63
CA TYR A 56 2.19 -20.29 -3.39
C TYR A 56 2.55 -21.17 -4.59
N GLU A 57 2.35 -20.69 -5.81
CA GLU A 57 2.78 -21.40 -7.03
C GLU A 57 4.30 -21.55 -7.06
N ALA A 58 5.03 -20.45 -6.82
CA ALA A 58 6.49 -20.47 -6.74
C ALA A 58 7.02 -21.37 -5.62
N LYS A 59 6.38 -21.34 -4.45
CA LYS A 59 6.76 -22.16 -3.30
C LYS A 59 6.56 -23.65 -3.59
N LYS A 60 5.44 -24.00 -4.22
CA LYS A 60 5.14 -25.38 -4.64
C LYS A 60 6.17 -25.87 -5.66
N TYR A 61 6.42 -25.10 -6.71
CA TYR A 61 7.44 -25.45 -7.69
C TYR A 61 8.83 -25.59 -7.05
N ALA A 62 9.17 -24.71 -6.12
CA ALA A 62 10.46 -24.72 -5.45
C ALA A 62 10.70 -25.93 -4.53
N SER A 63 9.64 -26.49 -3.94
CA SER A 63 9.74 -27.68 -3.08
C SER A 63 9.83 -28.97 -3.88
N GLU A 64 9.22 -29.01 -5.07
CA GLU A 64 9.20 -30.20 -5.94
C GLU A 64 10.41 -30.27 -6.89
N ARG A 65 10.93 -29.13 -7.35
CA ARG A 65 12.00 -29.08 -8.34
C ARG A 65 13.36 -29.40 -7.70
N ILE A 66 13.97 -30.50 -8.14
CA ILE A 66 15.33 -30.89 -7.73
C ILE A 66 16.37 -30.34 -8.71
N GLN A 67 17.36 -29.62 -8.19
CA GLN A 67 18.55 -29.21 -8.93
C GLN A 67 19.76 -29.23 -8.00
N PHE A 68 20.94 -29.59 -8.53
CA PHE A 68 22.14 -29.78 -7.71
C PHE A 68 21.92 -30.75 -6.53
N GLY A 69 21.14 -31.81 -6.75
CA GLY A 69 20.90 -32.88 -5.78
C GLY A 69 19.94 -32.54 -4.63
N LYS A 70 19.28 -31.38 -4.64
CA LYS A 70 18.30 -30.99 -3.61
C LYS A 70 17.14 -30.17 -4.18
N PRO A 71 16.01 -30.06 -3.48
CA PRO A 71 14.95 -29.11 -3.82
C PRO A 71 15.50 -27.68 -3.91
N ILE A 72 15.04 -26.91 -4.90
CA ILE A 72 15.54 -25.54 -5.09
C ILE A 72 15.16 -24.61 -3.93
N GLU A 73 14.12 -24.89 -3.15
CA GLU A 73 13.81 -24.15 -1.90
C GLU A 73 14.95 -24.20 -0.85
N GLN A 74 15.84 -25.19 -0.95
CA GLN A 74 17.01 -25.34 -0.07
C GLN A 74 18.25 -24.62 -0.62
N ILE A 75 18.15 -23.97 -1.77
CA ILE A 75 19.19 -23.10 -2.31
C ILE A 75 19.02 -21.72 -1.65
N PRO A 76 20.05 -21.18 -0.97
CA PRO A 76 19.94 -19.93 -0.23
C PRO A 76 19.42 -18.75 -1.07
N ALA A 77 19.81 -18.67 -2.35
CA ALA A 77 19.34 -17.61 -3.24
C ALA A 77 17.83 -17.66 -3.51
N VAL A 78 17.27 -18.86 -3.74
CA VAL A 78 15.83 -19.06 -3.95
C VAL A 78 15.07 -18.83 -2.67
N ARG A 79 15.59 -19.35 -1.54
CA ARG A 79 15.00 -19.13 -0.22
C ARG A 79 14.90 -17.63 0.11
N LYS A 80 15.94 -16.85 -0.17
CA LYS A 80 15.93 -15.40 0.04
C LYS A 80 14.81 -14.71 -0.74
N ILE A 81 14.52 -15.15 -1.97
CA ILE A 81 13.42 -14.62 -2.77
C ILE A 81 12.08 -15.00 -2.12
N LEU A 82 11.86 -16.27 -1.80
CA LEU A 82 10.64 -16.75 -1.15
C LEU A 82 10.38 -16.04 0.19
N ASP A 83 11.40 -15.88 1.02
CA ASP A 83 11.31 -15.19 2.31
C ASP A 83 10.90 -13.72 2.09
N ARG A 84 11.49 -13.04 1.09
CA ARG A 84 11.10 -11.66 0.75
C ARG A 84 9.65 -11.58 0.31
N MET A 85 9.21 -12.47 -0.59
CA MET A 85 7.83 -12.51 -1.07
C MET A 85 6.84 -12.67 0.10
N GLU A 86 7.11 -13.61 1.01
CA GLU A 86 6.26 -13.85 2.18
C GLU A 86 6.19 -12.63 3.11
N ARG A 87 7.33 -11.99 3.39
CA ARG A 87 7.37 -10.77 4.22
C ARG A 87 6.53 -9.64 3.61
N GLU A 88 6.71 -9.38 2.30
CA GLU A 88 6.00 -8.31 1.60
C GLU A 88 4.49 -8.56 1.49
N ILE A 89 4.08 -9.82 1.29
CA ILE A 89 2.67 -10.23 1.31
C ILE A 89 2.05 -9.96 2.69
N LEU A 90 2.76 -10.32 3.77
CA LEU A 90 2.27 -10.12 5.13
C LEU A 90 2.18 -8.63 5.51
N ALA A 91 3.17 -7.83 5.12
CA ALA A 91 3.15 -6.38 5.26
C ALA A 91 1.94 -5.76 4.53
N THR A 92 1.71 -6.19 3.29
CA THR A 92 0.57 -5.73 2.48
C THR A 92 -0.77 -6.13 3.11
N ARG A 93 -0.88 -7.36 3.65
CA ARG A 93 -2.10 -7.84 4.33
C ARG A 93 -2.47 -6.98 5.53
N VAL A 94 -1.52 -6.65 6.40
CA VAL A 94 -1.82 -5.86 7.59
C VAL A 94 -2.23 -4.43 7.23
N LEU A 95 -1.61 -3.85 6.20
CA LEU A 95 -1.95 -2.52 5.70
C LEU A 95 -3.36 -2.48 5.10
N ILE A 96 -3.73 -3.46 4.27
CA ILE A 96 -5.07 -3.56 3.69
C ILE A 96 -6.13 -3.77 4.78
N ALA A 97 -5.87 -4.62 5.76
CA ALA A 97 -6.80 -4.86 6.87
C ALA A 97 -7.05 -3.59 7.70
N GLU A 98 -5.99 -2.83 8.02
CA GLU A 98 -6.16 -1.57 8.74
C GLU A 98 -6.84 -0.50 7.87
N THR A 99 -6.63 -0.52 6.56
CA THR A 99 -7.33 0.37 5.61
C THR A 99 -8.82 0.07 5.56
N GLY A 100 -9.22 -1.20 5.48
CA GLY A 100 -10.62 -1.61 5.54
C GLY A 100 -11.28 -1.14 6.84
N LYS A 101 -10.62 -1.36 7.98
CA LYS A 101 -11.06 -0.85 9.28
C LYS A 101 -11.21 0.68 9.28
N ALA A 102 -10.27 1.42 8.70
CA ALA A 102 -10.37 2.87 8.64
C ALA A 102 -11.60 3.31 7.83
N ILE A 103 -11.90 2.63 6.71
CA ILE A 103 -13.10 2.89 5.92
C ILE A 103 -14.37 2.60 6.72
N ASP A 104 -14.47 1.42 7.34
CA ASP A 104 -15.65 1.04 8.12
C ASP A 104 -15.95 2.04 9.25
N LEU A 105 -14.90 2.52 9.93
CA LEU A 105 -15.01 3.41 11.08
C LEU A 105 -15.43 4.85 10.76
N TYR A 106 -15.37 5.29 9.50
CA TYR A 106 -15.98 6.56 9.10
C TYR A 106 -17.25 6.36 8.27
N HIS A 107 -17.27 5.38 7.36
CA HIS A 107 -18.32 5.22 6.36
C HIS A 107 -19.66 4.82 7.00
N TRP A 108 -19.69 3.77 7.83
CA TRP A 108 -20.94 3.31 8.44
C TRP A 108 -21.50 4.26 9.49
N PRO A 109 -20.68 4.86 10.39
CA PRO A 109 -21.18 5.91 11.26
C PRO A 109 -21.75 7.11 10.48
N LYS A 110 -21.07 7.53 9.41
CA LYS A 110 -21.54 8.62 8.54
C LYS A 110 -22.87 8.27 7.86
N GLU A 111 -22.99 7.08 7.29
CA GLU A 111 -24.23 6.59 6.69
C GLU A 111 -25.37 6.50 7.70
N HIS A 112 -25.12 5.97 8.91
CA HIS A 112 -26.13 5.85 9.96
C HIS A 112 -26.67 7.23 10.36
N LEU A 113 -25.80 8.19 10.62
CA LEU A 113 -26.22 9.53 11.03
C LEU A 113 -27.05 10.23 9.93
N ILE A 114 -26.72 10.04 8.65
CA ILE A 114 -27.41 10.68 7.54
C ILE A 114 -28.74 9.97 7.22
N LYS A 115 -28.72 8.65 7.04
CA LYS A 115 -29.87 7.88 6.53
C LYS A 115 -30.86 7.49 7.62
N ILE A 116 -30.38 7.17 8.82
CA ILE A 116 -31.22 6.65 9.92
C ILE A 116 -31.61 7.80 10.86
N GLU A 117 -30.65 8.61 11.30
CA GLU A 117 -30.94 9.73 12.21
C GLU A 117 -31.37 11.02 11.51
N GLY A 118 -31.28 11.09 10.17
CA GLY A 118 -31.70 12.26 9.39
C GLY A 118 -30.85 13.51 9.61
N LYS A 119 -29.63 13.37 10.15
CA LYS A 119 -28.73 14.50 10.39
C LYS A 119 -28.19 15.07 9.08
N SER A 120 -27.93 16.37 9.09
CA SER A 120 -27.35 17.06 7.93
C SER A 120 -25.87 16.72 7.77
N GLU A 121 -25.35 16.79 6.52
CA GLU A 121 -23.91 16.58 6.24
C GLU A 121 -23.01 17.48 7.10
N LYS A 122 -23.46 18.69 7.45
CA LYS A 122 -22.70 19.64 8.27
C LYS A 122 -22.50 19.13 9.71
N GLU A 123 -23.54 18.56 10.31
CA GLU A 123 -23.49 18.03 11.68
C GLU A 123 -22.61 16.77 11.75
N VAL A 124 -22.68 15.93 10.72
CA VAL A 124 -21.85 14.72 10.64
C VAL A 124 -20.38 15.06 10.49
N ASN A 125 -20.05 16.07 9.70
CA ASN A 125 -18.66 16.54 9.51
C ASN A 125 -18.07 17.21 10.76
N GLN A 126 -18.89 17.60 11.74
CA GLN A 126 -18.42 18.10 13.04
C GLN A 126 -18.00 16.98 13.99
N ASN A 127 -18.40 15.72 13.72
CA ASN A 127 -17.98 14.59 14.54
C ASN A 127 -16.49 14.31 14.35
N GLU A 128 -15.72 14.52 15.42
CA GLU A 128 -14.26 14.38 15.39
C GLU A 128 -13.79 12.96 15.05
N SER A 129 -14.53 11.93 15.51
CA SER A 129 -14.19 10.53 15.24
C SER A 129 -14.32 10.21 13.75
N ILE A 130 -15.44 10.61 13.14
CA ILE A 130 -15.69 10.40 11.70
C ILE A 130 -14.63 11.13 10.89
N ARG A 131 -14.37 12.40 11.19
CA ARG A 131 -13.37 13.21 10.49
C ARG A 131 -11.95 12.63 10.60
N ARG A 132 -11.60 12.08 11.77
CA ARG A 132 -10.32 11.41 11.98
C ARG A 132 -10.17 10.19 11.08
N TRP A 133 -11.16 9.29 11.11
CA TRP A 133 -11.11 8.05 10.32
C TRP A 133 -11.23 8.31 8.82
N GLU A 134 -12.01 9.30 8.39
CA GLU A 134 -12.10 9.73 7.00
C GLU A 134 -10.74 10.21 6.48
N LYS A 135 -10.06 11.09 7.21
CA LYS A 135 -8.69 11.54 6.85
C LYS A 135 -7.67 10.41 6.83
N LEU A 136 -7.78 9.43 7.73
CA LEU A 136 -6.91 8.26 7.73
C LEU A 136 -7.23 7.34 6.54
N ALA A 137 -8.50 7.15 6.18
CA ALA A 137 -8.90 6.35 5.04
C ALA A 137 -8.47 6.99 3.71
N ASP A 138 -8.60 8.30 3.57
CA ASP A 138 -8.13 9.06 2.39
C ASP A 138 -6.62 8.94 2.17
N LEU A 139 -5.86 8.71 3.25
CA LEU A 139 -4.43 8.44 3.20
C LEU A 139 -4.12 6.96 2.97
N PHE A 140 -4.76 6.05 3.71
CA PHE A 140 -4.46 4.63 3.70
C PHE A 140 -4.90 3.93 2.41
N THR A 141 -5.96 4.41 1.75
CA THR A 141 -6.44 3.80 0.50
C THR A 141 -5.47 3.98 -0.68
N PRO A 142 -4.96 5.17 -1.03
CA PRO A 142 -3.96 5.29 -2.09
C PRO A 142 -2.64 4.61 -1.70
N LEU A 143 -2.22 4.70 -0.44
CA LEU A 143 -1.03 3.99 0.07
C LEU A 143 -1.14 2.47 -0.12
N SER A 144 -2.27 1.89 0.26
CA SER A 144 -2.52 0.45 0.11
C SER A 144 -2.54 0.03 -1.34
N LYS A 145 -3.22 0.79 -2.21
CA LYS A 145 -3.26 0.48 -3.63
C LYS A 145 -1.88 0.55 -4.25
N TYR A 146 -1.12 1.61 -3.97
CA TYR A 146 0.27 1.77 -4.39
C TYR A 146 1.10 0.56 -3.96
N TYR A 147 1.20 0.33 -2.65
CA TYR A 147 2.08 -0.66 -2.06
C TYR A 147 1.75 -2.08 -2.53
N ALA A 148 0.45 -2.42 -2.54
CA ALA A 148 -0.01 -3.73 -2.95
C ALA A 148 0.18 -4.00 -4.44
N SER A 149 -0.09 -3.03 -5.32
CA SER A 149 -0.01 -3.23 -6.78
C SER A 149 1.44 -3.31 -7.28
N GLU A 150 2.33 -2.43 -6.81
CA GLU A 150 3.76 -2.53 -7.15
C GLU A 150 4.39 -3.79 -6.53
N GLY A 151 4.06 -4.11 -5.28
CA GLY A 151 4.48 -5.35 -4.62
C GLY A 151 4.00 -6.59 -5.38
N CYS A 152 2.77 -6.60 -5.88
CA CYS A 152 2.20 -7.68 -6.67
C CYS A 152 3.02 -7.97 -7.93
N VAL A 153 3.40 -6.92 -8.66
CA VAL A 153 4.19 -7.06 -9.89
C VAL A 153 5.59 -7.61 -9.58
N ALA A 154 6.23 -7.11 -8.53
CA ALA A 154 7.54 -7.61 -8.09
C ALA A 154 7.48 -9.09 -7.68
N ILE A 155 6.48 -9.47 -6.88
CA ILE A 155 6.28 -10.84 -6.42
C ILE A 155 5.92 -11.77 -7.58
N ALA A 156 5.08 -11.34 -8.51
CA ALA A 156 4.76 -12.14 -9.70
C ALA A 156 6.00 -12.33 -10.59
N SER A 157 6.84 -11.31 -10.71
CA SER A 157 8.13 -11.42 -11.42
C SER A 157 9.09 -12.39 -10.73
N ASP A 158 9.20 -12.35 -9.40
CA ASP A 158 10.00 -13.29 -8.61
C ASP A 158 9.50 -14.72 -8.76
N ALA A 159 8.18 -14.90 -8.73
CA ALA A 159 7.56 -16.20 -8.93
C ALA A 159 7.95 -16.78 -10.29
N LEU A 160 7.89 -15.99 -11.36
CA LEU A 160 8.33 -16.39 -12.69
C LEU A 160 9.82 -16.75 -12.69
N GLN A 161 10.65 -15.94 -12.04
CA GLN A 161 12.10 -16.17 -11.93
C GLN A 161 12.44 -17.49 -11.22
N ILE A 162 11.68 -17.87 -10.17
CA ILE A 162 11.84 -19.14 -9.44
C ILE A 162 11.56 -20.35 -10.35
N HIS A 163 10.62 -20.23 -11.29
CA HIS A 163 10.32 -21.27 -12.26
C HIS A 163 11.42 -21.42 -13.34
N GLY A 164 12.28 -20.42 -13.50
CA GLY A 164 13.33 -20.40 -14.51
C GLY A 164 12.75 -20.42 -15.93
N GLY A 165 13.34 -21.21 -16.83
CA GLY A 165 12.86 -21.34 -18.21
C GLY A 165 11.41 -21.84 -18.30
N SER A 166 10.99 -22.72 -17.39
CA SER A 166 9.61 -23.21 -17.31
C SER A 166 8.60 -22.11 -16.98
N GLY A 167 9.02 -21.05 -16.29
CA GLY A 167 8.15 -19.91 -15.97
C GLY A 167 7.82 -19.05 -17.19
N TYR A 168 8.57 -19.22 -18.28
CA TYR A 168 8.36 -18.50 -19.54
C TYR A 168 7.45 -19.26 -20.52
N THR A 169 7.00 -20.46 -20.16
CA THR A 169 5.98 -21.20 -20.91
C THR A 169 4.60 -20.99 -20.28
N GLU A 170 3.53 -21.34 -21.00
CA GLU A 170 2.16 -21.29 -20.48
C GLU A 170 1.74 -22.61 -19.79
N ASP A 171 2.70 -23.51 -19.53
CA ASP A 171 2.46 -24.78 -18.82
C ASP A 171 2.18 -24.58 -17.33
N TYR A 172 2.65 -23.45 -16.78
CA TYR A 172 2.45 -23.04 -15.39
C TYR A 172 1.62 -21.76 -15.34
N ASP A 173 0.81 -21.65 -14.29
CA ASP A 173 -0.07 -20.49 -14.09
C ASP A 173 0.72 -19.17 -13.88
N VAL A 174 2.01 -19.25 -13.56
CA VAL A 174 2.85 -18.08 -13.25
C VAL A 174 2.94 -17.06 -14.39
N ALA A 175 2.94 -17.51 -15.65
CA ALA A 175 2.96 -16.63 -16.82
C ALA A 175 1.66 -15.80 -16.91
N ARG A 176 0.51 -16.45 -16.68
CA ARG A 176 -0.80 -15.78 -16.57
C ARG A 176 -0.83 -14.82 -15.39
N ILE A 177 -0.39 -15.25 -14.22
CA ILE A 177 -0.36 -14.44 -12.99
C ILE A 177 0.49 -13.17 -13.21
N TYR A 178 1.66 -13.30 -13.83
CA TYR A 178 2.51 -12.16 -14.18
C TYR A 178 1.79 -11.17 -15.09
N ARG A 179 1.15 -11.67 -16.17
CA ARG A 179 0.38 -10.84 -17.11
C ARG A 179 -0.78 -10.12 -16.43
N ASP A 180 -1.50 -10.80 -15.54
CA ASP A 180 -2.64 -10.26 -14.81
C ASP A 180 -2.21 -9.24 -13.74
N SER A 181 -1.06 -9.42 -13.10
CA SER A 181 -0.53 -8.49 -12.09
C SER A 181 -0.35 -7.07 -12.61
N ARG A 182 0.00 -6.92 -13.90
CA ARG A 182 0.44 -5.63 -14.45
C ARG A 182 -0.66 -4.58 -14.56
N ILE A 183 -1.92 -4.99 -14.75
CA ILE A 183 -3.03 -4.03 -14.85
C ILE A 183 -3.28 -3.31 -13.52
N THR A 184 -2.92 -3.95 -12.40
CA THR A 184 -3.18 -3.42 -11.06
C THR A 184 -2.45 -2.10 -10.79
N THR A 185 -1.29 -1.86 -11.40
CA THR A 185 -0.55 -0.59 -11.26
C THR A 185 -1.09 0.52 -12.16
N ILE A 186 -2.07 0.22 -13.04
CA ILE A 186 -2.50 1.11 -14.12
C ILE A 186 -3.93 1.63 -13.89
N TYR A 187 -4.91 0.74 -13.79
CA TYR A 187 -6.31 1.17 -13.64
C TYR A 187 -6.61 1.71 -12.23
N GLU A 188 -7.78 2.34 -12.07
CA GLU A 188 -8.19 2.99 -10.81
C GLU A 188 -7.14 3.98 -10.27
N GLY A 189 -6.41 4.60 -11.21
CA GLY A 189 -5.30 5.51 -10.98
C GLY A 189 -3.95 4.81 -10.94
N THR A 190 -3.03 5.29 -11.78
CA THR A 190 -1.66 4.80 -11.83
C THR A 190 -0.95 4.97 -10.50
N THR A 191 0.16 4.27 -10.30
CA THR A 191 1.05 4.43 -9.14
C THR A 191 1.36 5.89 -8.86
N GLN A 192 1.70 6.68 -9.89
CA GLN A 192 2.00 8.11 -9.76
C GLN A 192 0.80 8.90 -9.22
N LEU A 193 -0.42 8.61 -9.70
CA LEU A 193 -1.64 9.24 -9.17
C LEU A 193 -1.91 8.85 -7.71
N GLN A 194 -1.58 7.62 -7.30
CA GLN A 194 -1.68 7.24 -5.88
C GLN A 194 -0.67 7.97 -5.01
N ILE A 195 0.56 8.18 -5.50
CA ILE A 195 1.57 8.99 -4.78
C ILE A 195 1.06 10.42 -4.57
N VAL A 196 0.53 11.05 -5.63
CA VAL A 196 -0.06 12.40 -5.56
C VAL A 196 -1.25 12.45 -4.60
N ALA A 197 -2.10 11.41 -4.59
CA ALA A 197 -3.21 11.33 -3.66
C ALA A 197 -2.75 11.15 -2.19
N ALA A 198 -1.67 10.40 -1.95
CA ALA A 198 -1.18 10.08 -0.61
C ALA A 198 -0.33 11.20 0.01
N ILE A 199 0.51 11.89 -0.78
CA ILE A 199 1.55 12.79 -0.25
C ILE A 199 0.97 13.92 0.62
N GLY A 200 -0.17 14.50 0.23
CA GLY A 200 -0.84 15.53 1.01
C GLY A 200 -1.27 15.01 2.39
N GLY A 201 -1.80 13.79 2.45
CA GLY A 201 -2.19 13.11 3.68
C GLY A 201 -0.99 12.75 4.56
N VAL A 202 0.14 12.34 3.98
CA VAL A 202 1.38 12.06 4.72
C VAL A 202 1.92 13.34 5.35
N VAL A 203 2.14 14.39 4.54
CA VAL A 203 2.81 15.63 4.96
C VAL A 203 1.97 16.41 5.98
N SER A 204 0.66 16.51 5.76
CA SER A 204 -0.27 17.17 6.68
C SER A 204 -0.60 16.31 7.89
N GLY A 205 -0.74 14.99 7.70
CA GLY A 205 -1.05 14.03 8.75
C GLY A 205 0.09 13.82 9.74
N MET A 206 1.33 14.13 9.36
CA MET A 206 2.51 14.05 10.23
C MET A 206 2.87 15.38 10.91
N SER A 207 2.09 16.44 10.70
CA SER A 207 2.20 17.67 11.50
C SER A 207 1.97 17.39 12.99
N PRO A 208 2.35 18.29 13.92
CA PRO A 208 2.16 18.07 15.36
C PRO A 208 0.71 17.78 15.77
N THR A 209 -0.27 18.33 15.03
CA THR A 209 -1.72 18.09 15.23
C THR A 209 -2.32 17.17 14.16
N GLY A 210 -1.47 16.52 13.37
CA GLY A 210 -1.85 15.69 12.25
C GLY A 210 -2.41 14.33 12.70
N GLN A 211 -3.39 13.84 11.94
CA GLN A 211 -4.12 12.61 12.29
C GLN A 211 -3.25 11.36 12.17
N LEU A 212 -2.30 11.32 11.23
CA LEU A 212 -1.38 10.20 11.05
C LEU A 212 -0.41 10.10 12.23
N ARG A 213 0.11 11.23 12.72
CA ARG A 213 0.98 11.26 13.91
C ARG A 213 0.24 10.77 15.15
N GLN A 214 -0.93 11.34 15.42
CA GLN A 214 -1.77 10.93 16.57
C GLN A 214 -2.14 9.45 16.51
N TYR A 215 -2.48 8.94 15.31
CA TYR A 215 -2.72 7.52 15.10
C TYR A 215 -1.46 6.69 15.41
N SER A 216 -0.32 7.08 14.85
CA SER A 216 0.94 6.33 14.99
C SER A 216 1.42 6.30 16.44
N GLU A 217 1.38 7.43 17.14
CA GLU A 217 1.75 7.53 18.57
C GLU A 217 0.81 6.70 19.45
N MET A 218 -0.50 6.72 19.16
CA MET A 218 -1.48 5.87 19.85
C MET A 218 -1.25 4.38 19.61
N GLU A 219 -0.87 3.96 18.40
CA GLU A 219 -0.57 2.55 18.14
C GLU A 219 0.77 2.13 18.75
N LEU A 220 1.80 2.98 18.66
CA LEU A 220 3.11 2.76 19.29
C LEU A 220 3.02 2.68 20.81
N SER A 221 2.12 3.44 21.46
CA SER A 221 1.94 3.36 22.92
C SER A 221 1.38 2.01 23.37
N LYS A 222 0.84 1.19 22.45
CA LYS A 222 0.28 -0.11 22.79
C LYS A 222 1.41 -1.12 23.00
N PHE A 223 2.51 -1.10 22.26
CA PHE A 223 3.54 -2.14 22.33
C PHE A 223 4.95 -1.56 22.47
N SER A 224 5.91 -2.40 22.85
CA SER A 224 7.32 -2.01 22.84
C SER A 224 7.85 -2.10 21.41
N ALA A 225 7.94 -0.96 20.72
CA ALA A 225 8.49 -0.89 19.37
C ALA A 225 9.98 -1.29 19.33
N SER A 226 10.38 -2.02 18.29
CA SER A 226 11.78 -2.32 18.01
C SER A 226 12.60 -1.06 17.72
N GLU A 227 13.91 -1.13 17.93
CA GLU A 227 14.83 -0.05 17.55
C GLU A 227 14.79 0.23 16.05
N ASP A 228 14.58 -0.80 15.24
CA ASP A 228 14.49 -0.68 13.80
C ASP A 228 13.25 0.13 13.39
N LEU A 229 12.09 -0.16 13.98
CA LEU A 229 10.85 0.60 13.73
C LEU A 229 10.97 2.05 14.21
N LYS A 230 11.60 2.28 15.36
CA LYS A 230 11.88 3.65 15.86
C LYS A 230 12.78 4.42 14.90
N LYS A 231 13.77 3.76 14.29
CA LYS A 231 14.62 4.37 13.26
C LYS A 231 13.78 4.75 12.03
N VAL A 232 12.94 3.85 11.52
CA VAL A 232 12.07 4.15 10.37
C VAL A 232 11.10 5.30 10.67
N TRP A 233 10.56 5.37 11.90
CA TRP A 233 9.74 6.50 12.36
C TRP A 233 10.50 7.83 12.33
N LYS A 234 11.74 7.86 12.81
CA LYS A 234 12.61 9.04 12.77
C LYS A 234 12.97 9.44 11.34
N ASP A 235 13.23 8.45 10.49
CA ASP A 235 13.52 8.66 9.06
C ASP A 235 12.31 9.30 8.36
N LEU A 236 11.08 8.86 8.68
CA LEU A 236 9.85 9.49 8.20
C LEU A 236 9.75 10.96 8.60
N ASP A 237 9.97 11.27 9.88
CA ASP A 237 9.93 12.65 10.38
C ASP A 237 10.96 13.55 9.67
N THR A 238 12.18 13.04 9.52
CA THR A 238 13.28 13.72 8.82
C THR A 238 12.94 13.96 7.35
N SER A 239 12.41 12.93 6.66
CA SER A 239 12.04 13.01 5.24
C SER A 239 10.99 14.11 4.98
N ILE A 240 10.03 14.28 5.90
CA ILE A 240 8.97 15.29 5.78
C ILE A 240 9.53 16.69 6.02
N GLY A 241 10.47 16.82 6.96
CA GLY A 241 11.20 18.07 7.18
C GLY A 241 11.94 18.52 5.91
N LEU A 242 12.71 17.60 5.30
CA LEU A 242 13.45 17.85 4.05
C LEU A 242 12.51 18.13 2.88
N TYR A 243 11.39 17.41 2.76
CA TYR A 243 10.42 17.62 1.70
C TYR A 243 9.77 19.02 1.79
N LYS A 244 9.47 19.48 3.01
CA LYS A 244 8.88 20.81 3.25
C LYS A 244 9.87 21.95 3.00
N SER A 245 11.18 21.73 3.14
CA SER A 245 12.18 22.77 2.86
C SER A 245 12.42 23.03 1.37
N ILE A 246 11.89 22.19 0.48
CA ILE A 246 12.02 22.40 -0.98
C ILE A 246 10.95 23.39 -1.44
N HIS A 247 11.38 24.58 -1.87
CA HIS A 247 10.49 25.66 -2.32
C HIS A 247 10.02 25.50 -3.77
N ASN A 248 10.83 24.87 -4.64
CA ASN A 248 10.47 24.61 -6.03
C ASN A 248 9.43 23.47 -6.10
N GLY A 249 8.24 23.79 -6.61
CA GLY A 249 7.11 22.86 -6.68
C GLY A 249 7.41 21.61 -7.51
N ASP A 250 7.97 21.75 -8.70
CA ASP A 250 8.23 20.62 -9.61
C ASP A 250 9.29 19.67 -9.02
N LEU A 251 10.36 20.23 -8.45
CA LEU A 251 11.39 19.43 -7.77
C LEU A 251 10.83 18.72 -6.55
N ARG A 252 9.98 19.41 -5.77
CA ARG A 252 9.34 18.81 -4.59
C ARG A 252 8.45 17.65 -5.01
N ASP A 253 7.59 17.85 -6.01
CA ASP A 253 6.63 16.84 -6.45
C ASP A 253 7.35 15.61 -7.07
N SER A 254 8.53 15.80 -7.67
CA SER A 254 9.38 14.69 -8.16
C SER A 254 9.85 13.74 -7.04
N LEU A 255 9.91 14.22 -5.79
CA LEU A 255 10.37 13.48 -4.61
C LEU A 255 9.21 12.96 -3.73
N ALA A 256 7.96 13.15 -4.18
CA ALA A 256 6.79 12.68 -3.44
C ALA A 256 6.82 11.16 -3.26
N PHE A 257 7.37 10.43 -4.24
CA PHE A 257 7.51 8.98 -4.19
C PHE A 257 8.34 8.53 -2.98
N GLU A 258 9.52 9.12 -2.77
CA GLU A 258 10.43 8.78 -1.68
C GLU A 258 9.76 8.92 -0.30
N VAL A 259 9.01 10.01 -0.09
CA VAL A 259 8.34 10.29 1.19
C VAL A 259 7.16 9.33 1.40
N VAL A 260 6.38 9.07 0.36
CA VAL A 260 5.23 8.15 0.42
C VAL A 260 5.69 6.72 0.65
N GLU A 261 6.80 6.29 0.03
CA GLU A 261 7.39 4.96 0.28
C GLU A 261 7.86 4.81 1.72
N ILE A 262 8.55 5.82 2.28
CA ILE A 262 8.95 5.81 3.70
C ILE A 262 7.72 5.68 4.62
N ALA A 263 6.63 6.40 4.32
CA ALA A 263 5.39 6.33 5.08
C ALA A 263 4.72 4.96 4.98
N ALA A 264 4.68 4.36 3.78
CA ALA A 264 4.14 3.02 3.56
C ALA A 264 4.93 1.96 4.36
N ARG A 265 6.27 2.04 4.30
CA ARG A 265 7.18 1.15 5.01
C ARG A 265 7.00 1.26 6.52
N PHE A 266 6.94 2.48 7.05
CA PHE A 266 6.67 2.73 8.47
C PHE A 266 5.33 2.11 8.92
N LEU A 267 4.24 2.38 8.19
CA LEU A 267 2.91 1.89 8.56
C LEU A 267 2.83 0.37 8.54
N CYS A 268 3.41 -0.27 7.54
CA CYS A 268 3.48 -1.73 7.49
C CYS A 268 4.30 -2.29 8.67
N GLY A 269 5.45 -1.70 9.00
CA GLY A 269 6.28 -2.12 10.14
C GLY A 269 5.55 -1.96 11.48
N LEU A 270 4.89 -0.82 11.68
CA LEU A 270 4.03 -0.52 12.83
C LEU A 270 2.94 -1.59 13.01
N LEU A 271 2.23 -1.92 11.93
CA LEU A 271 1.13 -2.88 11.95
C LEU A 271 1.61 -4.33 12.11
N LEU A 272 2.78 -4.67 11.55
CA LEU A 272 3.40 -5.98 11.74
C LEU A 272 3.80 -6.18 13.21
N GLU A 273 4.45 -5.22 13.85
CA GLU A 273 4.80 -5.32 15.27
C GLU A 273 3.56 -5.32 16.17
N LYS A 274 2.56 -4.50 15.85
CA LYS A 274 1.26 -4.54 16.53
C LYS A 274 0.63 -5.93 16.49
N SER A 275 0.76 -6.65 15.38
CA SER A 275 0.21 -8.00 15.23
C SER A 275 0.83 -9.03 16.17
N LEU A 276 2.05 -8.80 16.67
CA LEU A 276 2.72 -9.70 17.62
C LEU A 276 1.95 -9.86 18.93
N LYS A 277 1.16 -8.87 19.33
CA LYS A 277 0.37 -8.93 20.57
C LYS A 277 -0.70 -10.02 20.60
N VAL A 278 -1.20 -10.39 19.42
CA VAL A 278 -2.35 -11.30 19.30
C VAL A 278 -1.88 -12.75 19.13
N LEU A 279 -0.59 -12.96 18.84
CA LEU A 279 -0.01 -14.26 18.53
C LEU A 279 0.64 -14.90 19.75
N ASN A 280 0.62 -16.23 19.79
CA ASN A 280 1.22 -17.02 20.86
C ASN A 280 2.08 -18.16 20.28
N GLY A 281 3.02 -18.67 21.07
CA GLY A 281 3.81 -19.86 20.73
C GLY A 281 4.65 -19.71 19.44
N LYS A 282 4.58 -20.71 18.56
CA LYS A 282 5.39 -20.78 17.32
C LYS A 282 5.04 -19.70 16.31
N GLU A 283 3.77 -19.30 16.23
CA GLU A 283 3.31 -18.26 15.30
C GLU A 283 3.87 -16.89 15.65
N LEU A 284 3.98 -16.61 16.95
CA LEU A 284 4.61 -15.40 17.46
C LEU A 284 6.07 -15.31 17.03
N GLU A 285 6.82 -16.39 17.18
CA GLU A 285 8.25 -16.40 16.82
C GLU A 285 8.44 -16.23 15.31
N ASN A 286 7.65 -16.94 14.49
CA ASN A 286 7.68 -16.79 13.04
C ASN A 286 7.34 -15.35 12.62
N ARG A 287 6.29 -14.74 13.21
CA ARG A 287 5.92 -13.35 12.91
C ARG A 287 6.99 -12.37 13.36
N ARG A 288 7.66 -12.63 14.49
CA ARG A 288 8.75 -11.79 14.99
C ARG A 288 9.93 -11.79 14.02
N THR A 289 10.36 -12.96 13.54
CA THR A 289 11.44 -13.07 12.54
C THR A 289 11.09 -12.30 11.26
N ILE A 290 9.86 -12.47 10.76
CA ILE A 290 9.36 -11.76 9.58
C ILE A 290 9.34 -10.24 9.80
N SER A 291 8.86 -9.78 10.97
CA SER A 291 8.78 -8.36 11.30
C SER A 291 10.16 -7.72 11.40
N GLN A 292 11.13 -8.39 12.02
CA GLN A 292 12.51 -7.91 12.12
C GLN A 292 13.15 -7.78 10.74
N ALA A 293 13.04 -8.83 9.91
CA ALA A 293 13.57 -8.80 8.56
C ALA A 293 12.89 -7.73 7.67
N TYR A 294 11.59 -7.52 7.83
CA TYR A 294 10.86 -6.46 7.14
C TYR A 294 11.33 -5.05 7.55
N ASN A 295 11.53 -4.82 8.85
CA ASN A 295 12.02 -3.53 9.34
C ASN A 295 13.47 -3.27 8.90
N LEU A 296 14.31 -4.31 8.82
CA LEU A 296 15.66 -4.20 8.29
C LEU A 296 15.66 -3.82 6.80
N ASP A 297 14.84 -4.46 5.99
CA ASP A 297 14.64 -4.10 4.57
C ASP A 297 14.13 -2.65 4.45
N SER A 298 13.19 -2.26 5.33
CA SER A 298 12.64 -0.91 5.39
C SER A 298 13.72 0.12 5.70
N ILE A 299 14.63 -0.14 6.63
CA ILE A 299 15.76 0.75 6.94
C ILE A 299 16.66 0.98 5.72
N ALA A 300 16.96 -0.07 4.97
CA ALA A 300 17.80 0.06 3.78
C ALA A 300 17.13 0.97 2.73
N ILE A 301 15.82 0.80 2.52
CA ILE A 301 15.04 1.59 1.58
C ILE A 301 14.90 3.04 2.07
N THR A 302 14.59 3.25 3.35
CA THR A 302 14.38 4.59 3.91
C THR A 302 15.67 5.40 3.88
N SER A 303 16.81 4.78 4.19
CA SER A 303 18.12 5.43 4.10
C SER A 303 18.49 5.80 2.66
N ALA A 304 18.19 4.96 1.67
CA ALA A 304 18.41 5.31 0.26
C ALA A 304 17.54 6.49 -0.18
N ASN A 305 16.27 6.52 0.23
CA ASN A 305 15.32 7.59 -0.10
C ASN A 305 15.69 8.91 0.61
N LEU A 306 16.16 8.85 1.86
CA LEU A 306 16.66 10.04 2.57
C LEU A 306 17.86 10.66 1.86
N ILE A 307 18.81 9.86 1.38
CA ILE A 307 19.98 10.38 0.65
C ILE A 307 19.54 11.15 -0.60
N LYS A 308 18.52 10.67 -1.32
CA LYS A 308 17.96 11.39 -2.48
C LYS A 308 17.35 12.73 -2.06
N LEU A 309 16.52 12.73 -1.02
CA LEU A 309 15.89 13.95 -0.47
C LEU A 309 16.93 14.99 -0.03
N GLU A 310 17.95 14.56 0.71
CA GLU A 310 19.02 15.45 1.20
C GLU A 310 19.81 16.09 0.07
N ARG A 311 20.19 15.31 -0.95
CA ARG A 311 20.98 15.82 -2.08
C ARG A 311 20.19 16.81 -2.91
N THR A 312 18.94 16.49 -3.22
CA THR A 312 18.09 17.39 -4.01
C THR A 312 17.71 18.64 -3.20
N SER A 313 17.46 18.52 -1.90
CA SER A 313 17.20 19.68 -1.03
C SER A 313 18.41 20.62 -0.98
N LYS A 314 19.65 20.09 -0.93
CA LYS A 314 20.87 20.91 -0.96
C LYS A 314 21.06 21.61 -2.31
N GLN A 315 20.77 20.92 -3.41
CA GLN A 315 20.84 21.52 -4.76
C GLN A 315 19.80 22.61 -4.95
N ALA A 316 18.59 22.46 -4.39
CA ALA A 316 17.53 23.45 -4.46
C ALA A 316 17.78 24.72 -3.61
N ILE A 317 18.70 24.67 -2.65
CA ILE A 317 19.14 25.84 -1.85
C ILE A 317 20.32 26.56 -2.53
N ALA A 318 21.06 25.87 -3.40
CA ALA A 318 22.25 26.39 -4.07
C ALA A 318 21.94 27.15 -5.39
N VAL A 319 20.67 27.22 -5.79
CA VAL A 319 20.14 27.94 -6.96
C VAL A 319 19.24 29.05 -6.48
#